data_AF-A0A954KIZ0-F1
#
_entry.id   AF-A0A954KIZ0-F1
#
_cell.length_a   1.000
_cell.length_b   1.000
_cell.length_c   1.000
_cell.angle_alpha   90.00
_cell.angle_beta   90.00
_cell.angle_gamma   90.00
#
_symmetry.space_group_name_H-M   'P 1'
#
loop_
_entity.id
_entity.type
_entity.pdbx_description
1 polymer ?
#
loop_
_entity_poly.entity_id
_entity_poly.type
_entity_poly.pdbx_seq_one_letter_code
_entity_poly.pdbx_strand_id
1 'polypeptide(L)'
;MSSETQYTYPCPLCGNSREELEATCKHCGWSPYHDPVGKPKENAPQSEPYSKSTAVFAGVLTILPWFYGFFFFAVVLWGLASSHGQPPVAMFAILFMSHICMMMLSLGLIVFYMIHLFSTDFVPKDQKPLWAVLLLVGGLLAMPIYWFFYIWKPATE
;
A
#
# COMPACT_ATOMS: atom_id res chain seq x y z
N MET A 1 -48.91 30.58 -26.66
CA MET A 1 -48.36 31.09 -25.38
C MET A 1 -48.57 30.00 -24.35
N SER A 2 -47.57 29.15 -24.13
CA SER A 2 -47.62 28.10 -23.12
C SER A 2 -47.30 28.73 -21.78
N SER A 3 -48.22 28.65 -20.82
CA SER A 3 -48.00 29.05 -19.44
C SER A 3 -47.12 28.01 -18.76
N GLU A 4 -45.85 28.33 -18.53
CA GLU A 4 -44.97 27.51 -17.69
C GLU A 4 -45.47 27.57 -16.24
N THR A 5 -46.00 26.46 -15.74
CA THR A 5 -46.25 26.26 -14.32
C THR A 5 -44.92 26.16 -13.59
N GLN A 6 -44.54 27.23 -12.88
CA GLN A 6 -43.37 27.22 -12.00
C GLN A 6 -43.65 26.31 -10.79
N TYR A 7 -42.95 25.19 -10.69
CA TYR A 7 -42.98 24.31 -9.53
C TYR A 7 -42.03 24.86 -8.45
N THR A 8 -42.56 25.07 -7.25
CA THR A 8 -41.79 25.52 -6.08
C THR A 8 -41.71 24.41 -5.03
N TYR A 9 -40.52 24.16 -4.49
CA TYR A 9 -40.29 23.13 -3.47
C TYR A 9 -39.92 23.78 -2.12
N PRO A 10 -40.42 23.30 -0.98
CA PRO A 10 -40.04 23.83 0.33
C PRO A 10 -38.61 23.42 0.70
N CYS A 11 -37.83 24.37 1.22
CA CYS A 11 -36.49 24.11 1.74
C CYS A 11 -36.56 23.30 3.04
N PRO A 12 -35.76 22.21 3.19
CA PRO A 12 -35.82 21.35 4.38
C PRO A 12 -35.30 22.02 5.66
N LEU A 13 -34.49 23.08 5.55
CA LEU A 13 -33.91 23.77 6.71
C LEU A 13 -34.79 24.90 7.25
N CYS A 14 -35.31 25.75 6.37
CA CYS A 14 -36.05 26.94 6.77
C CYS A 14 -37.53 26.91 6.37
N GLY A 15 -37.98 25.90 5.63
CA GLY A 15 -39.37 25.78 5.17
C GLY A 15 -39.77 26.73 4.03
N ASN A 16 -38.92 27.69 3.64
CA ASN A 16 -39.24 28.64 2.57
C ASN A 16 -39.23 27.97 1.19
N SER A 17 -40.10 28.43 0.29
CA SER A 17 -40.15 27.97 -1.09
C SER A 17 -38.88 28.34 -1.85
N ARG A 18 -38.45 27.42 -2.72
CA ARG A 18 -37.33 27.57 -3.65
C ARG A 18 -37.81 27.26 -5.06
N GLU A 19 -37.32 28.05 -6.02
CA GLU A 19 -37.52 27.80 -7.45
C GLU A 19 -36.54 26.70 -7.92
N GLU A 20 -37.00 25.79 -8.77
CA GLU A 20 -36.24 24.62 -9.22
C GLU A 20 -34.89 24.97 -9.86
N LEU A 21 -34.79 26.13 -10.50
CA LEU A 21 -33.60 26.60 -11.21
C LEU A 21 -32.50 27.16 -10.29
N GLU A 22 -32.82 27.59 -9.08
CA GLU A 22 -31.79 28.15 -8.19
C GLU A 22 -31.15 27.03 -7.42
N ALA A 23 -29.82 26.86 -7.46
CA ALA A 23 -29.10 25.79 -6.75
C ALA A 23 -29.05 25.99 -5.22
N THR A 24 -29.42 27.18 -4.73
CA THR A 24 -29.24 27.63 -3.35
C THR A 24 -30.50 28.31 -2.84
N CYS A 25 -30.86 28.07 -1.58
CA CYS A 25 -31.95 28.78 -0.91
C CYS A 25 -31.52 30.21 -0.59
N LYS A 26 -32.22 31.23 -1.11
CA LYS A 26 -31.93 32.65 -0.83
C LYS A 26 -32.06 33.05 0.64
N HIS A 27 -32.88 32.35 1.41
CA HIS A 27 -33.13 32.69 2.80
C HIS A 27 -32.06 32.14 3.76
N CYS A 28 -31.64 30.89 3.60
CA CYS A 28 -30.72 30.22 4.53
C CYS A 28 -29.38 29.83 3.90
N GLY A 29 -29.19 30.06 2.60
CA GLY A 29 -27.98 29.69 1.86
C GLY A 29 -27.84 28.20 1.58
N TRP A 30 -28.80 27.36 1.98
CA TRP A 30 -28.67 25.91 1.82
C TRP A 30 -28.73 25.47 0.35
N SER A 31 -27.81 24.58 -0.04
CA SER A 31 -27.81 23.91 -1.34
C SER A 31 -27.77 22.38 -1.16
N PRO A 32 -28.52 21.60 -1.97
CA PRO A 32 -28.40 20.15 -2.02
C PRO A 32 -27.10 19.70 -2.71
N TYR A 33 -26.44 20.60 -3.45
CA TYR A 33 -25.14 20.38 -4.10
C TYR A 33 -23.97 20.96 -3.29
N HIS A 34 -24.21 21.46 -2.08
CA HIS A 34 -23.13 21.56 -1.11
C HIS A 34 -22.75 20.14 -0.68
N ASP A 35 -21.93 19.49 -1.51
CA ASP A 35 -20.92 18.60 -0.97
C ASP A 35 -20.21 19.38 0.15
N PRO A 36 -20.04 18.80 1.35
CA PRO A 36 -19.10 19.34 2.31
C PRO A 36 -17.69 19.21 1.72
N VAL A 37 -17.35 20.12 0.81
CA VAL A 37 -15.98 20.40 0.39
C VAL A 37 -15.27 20.87 1.66
N GLY A 38 -14.57 19.95 2.31
CA GLY A 38 -13.73 20.29 3.45
C GLY A 38 -14.16 19.74 4.81
N LYS A 39 -14.77 18.55 4.89
CA LYS A 39 -14.28 17.67 5.97
C LYS A 39 -13.08 16.90 5.42
N PRO A 40 -11.85 17.12 5.94
CA PRO A 40 -10.85 16.08 5.87
C PRO A 40 -11.54 14.80 6.35
N LYS A 41 -11.26 13.67 5.72
CA LYS A 41 -11.58 12.37 6.31
C LYS A 41 -10.70 12.18 7.54
N GLU A 42 -10.95 12.96 8.59
CA GLU A 42 -10.23 12.98 9.87
C GLU A 42 -10.50 11.70 10.69
N ASN A 43 -11.45 10.87 10.22
CA ASN A 43 -11.84 9.62 10.85
C ASN A 43 -11.72 8.42 9.89
N ALA A 44 -10.83 8.47 8.90
CA ALA A 44 -10.30 7.20 8.39
C ALA A 44 -9.50 6.58 9.55
N PRO A 45 -9.69 5.30 9.90
CA PRO A 45 -8.92 4.67 10.96
C PRO A 45 -7.45 4.83 10.62
N GLN A 46 -6.77 5.74 11.32
CA GLN A 46 -5.33 5.86 11.29
C GLN A 46 -4.84 4.50 11.79
N SER A 47 -4.39 3.65 10.86
CA SER A 47 -3.81 2.35 11.20
C SER A 47 -2.77 2.60 12.28
N GLU A 48 -2.92 1.96 13.42
CA GLU A 48 -2.12 2.26 14.60
C GLU A 48 -0.63 2.32 14.25
N PRO A 49 0.11 3.34 14.74
CA PRO A 49 1.53 3.48 14.45
C PRO A 49 2.23 2.18 14.79
N TYR A 50 2.85 1.58 13.77
CA TYR A 50 3.48 0.28 13.89
C TYR A 50 4.52 0.32 15.02
N SER A 51 4.50 -0.67 15.92
CA SER A 51 5.49 -0.70 17.01
C SER A 51 6.90 -0.76 16.40
N LYS A 52 7.85 -0.03 16.99
CA LYS A 52 9.24 0.04 16.50
C LYS A 52 9.85 -1.35 16.29
N SER A 53 9.54 -2.29 17.18
CA SER A 53 9.99 -3.67 17.10
C SER A 53 9.45 -4.40 15.87
N THR A 54 8.17 -4.24 15.55
CA THR A 54 7.56 -4.89 14.38
C THR A 54 8.08 -4.26 13.08
N ALA A 55 8.33 -2.95 13.07
CA ALA A 55 8.94 -2.27 11.93
C ALA A 55 10.36 -2.79 11.67
N VAL A 56 11.20 -2.89 12.70
CA VAL A 56 12.55 -3.47 12.59
C VAL A 56 12.48 -4.92 12.11
N PHE A 57 11.59 -5.74 12.67
CA PHE A 57 11.46 -7.15 12.29
C PHE A 57 11.10 -7.31 10.81
N ALA A 58 10.13 -6.55 10.31
CA ALA A 58 9.76 -6.55 8.90
C ALA A 58 10.93 -6.12 7.99
N GLY A 59 11.73 -5.13 8.42
CA GLY A 59 12.88 -4.66 7.66
C GLY A 59 13.99 -5.70 7.56
N VAL A 60 14.35 -6.32 8.69
CA VAL A 60 15.34 -7.41 8.74
C VAL A 60 14.90 -8.57 7.85
N LEU A 61 13.62 -8.94 7.91
CA LEU A 61 13.08 -10.04 7.11
C LEU A 61 13.13 -9.73 5.61
N THR A 62 12.92 -8.47 5.21
CA THR A 62 13.03 -8.02 3.81
C THR A 62 14.48 -8.01 3.30
N ILE A 63 15.42 -7.65 4.16
CA ILE A 63 16.84 -7.53 3.83
C ILE A 63 17.53 -8.91 3.81
N LEU A 64 17.00 -9.89 4.55
CA LEU A 64 17.57 -11.23 4.65
C LEU A 64 17.69 -11.97 3.29
N PRO A 65 16.65 -11.99 2.42
CA PRO A 65 16.76 -12.56 1.07
C PRO A 65 17.86 -11.92 0.21
N TRP A 66 18.14 -10.63 0.39
CA TRP A 66 19.20 -9.93 -0.34
C TRP A 66 20.59 -10.43 0.05
N PHE A 67 20.86 -10.48 1.36
CA PHE A 67 22.13 -11.01 1.86
C PHE A 67 22.31 -12.46 1.48
N TYR A 68 21.25 -13.27 1.61
CA TYR A 68 21.30 -14.67 1.19
C TYR A 68 21.52 -14.81 -0.32
N GLY A 69 20.84 -14.02 -1.15
CA GLY A 69 21.00 -14.04 -2.60
C GLY A 69 22.44 -13.71 -3.01
N PHE A 70 23.05 -12.71 -2.39
CA PHE A 70 24.44 -12.35 -2.64
C PHE A 70 25.40 -13.45 -2.19
N PHE A 71 25.20 -14.02 -0.99
CA PHE A 71 25.98 -15.15 -0.48
C PHE A 71 25.88 -16.38 -1.39
N PHE A 72 24.67 -16.76 -1.77
CA PHE A 72 24.40 -17.89 -2.66
C PHE A 72 25.08 -17.69 -4.01
N PHE A 73 24.94 -16.51 -4.61
CA PHE A 73 25.56 -16.18 -5.89
C PHE A 73 27.09 -16.22 -5.81
N ALA A 74 27.68 -15.69 -4.73
CA ALA A 74 29.13 -15.74 -4.50
C ALA A 74 29.64 -17.20 -4.38
N VAL A 75 28.93 -18.05 -3.65
CA VAL A 75 29.28 -19.49 -3.51
C VAL A 75 29.18 -20.21 -4.85
N VAL A 76 28.14 -19.96 -5.64
CA VAL A 76 27.96 -20.56 -6.97
C VAL A 76 29.07 -20.09 -7.93
N LEU A 77 29.35 -18.79 -8.00
CA LEU A 77 30.42 -18.25 -8.83
C LEU A 77 31.80 -18.80 -8.42
N TRP A 78 32.06 -18.87 -7.11
CA TRP A 78 33.29 -19.46 -6.60
C TRP A 78 33.43 -20.93 -7.00
N GLY A 79 32.33 -21.71 -6.89
CA GLY A 79 32.30 -23.11 -7.31
C GLY A 79 32.50 -23.30 -8.82
N LEU A 80 32.00 -22.39 -9.65
CA LEU A 80 32.20 -22.40 -11.10
C LEU A 80 33.62 -21.99 -11.51
N ALA A 81 34.21 -21.03 -10.81
CA ALA A 81 35.55 -20.51 -11.09
C ALA A 81 36.66 -21.45 -10.58
N SER A 82 36.39 -22.15 -9.48
CA SER A 82 37.29 -23.19 -8.96
C SER A 82 37.13 -24.43 -9.84
N SER A 83 38.18 -24.91 -10.50
CA SER A 83 38.19 -26.19 -11.25
C SER A 83 38.08 -27.43 -10.35
N HIS A 84 37.56 -27.26 -9.14
CA HIS A 84 37.27 -28.32 -8.20
C HIS A 84 35.99 -29.00 -8.67
N GLY A 85 36.01 -30.33 -8.78
CA GLY A 85 34.88 -31.12 -9.27
C GLY A 85 33.58 -30.86 -8.49
N GLN A 86 32.48 -31.41 -9.01
CA GLN A 86 31.11 -31.21 -8.49
C GLN A 86 31.08 -31.14 -6.95
N PRO A 87 30.41 -30.13 -6.36
CA PRO A 87 30.32 -30.00 -4.91
C PRO A 87 29.67 -31.26 -4.33
N PRO A 88 30.05 -31.68 -3.10
CA PRO A 88 29.43 -32.84 -2.46
C PRO A 88 27.91 -32.73 -2.50
N VAL A 89 27.23 -33.82 -2.88
CA VAL A 89 25.76 -33.85 -3.04
C VAL A 89 25.01 -33.34 -1.81
N ALA A 90 25.55 -33.57 -0.61
CA ALA A 90 24.99 -33.06 0.64
C ALA A 90 25.04 -31.52 0.72
N MET A 91 26.16 -30.90 0.32
CA MET A 91 26.31 -29.45 0.31
C MET A 91 25.35 -28.82 -0.72
N PHE A 92 25.24 -29.41 -1.91
CA PHE A 92 24.29 -28.98 -2.92
C PHE A 92 22.84 -29.06 -2.42
N ALA A 93 22.45 -30.17 -1.78
CA ALA A 93 21.12 -30.34 -1.22
C ALA A 93 20.79 -29.28 -0.15
N ILE A 94 21.74 -28.95 0.73
CA ILE A 94 21.57 -27.90 1.75
C ILE A 94 21.38 -26.53 1.10
N LEU A 95 22.22 -26.16 0.12
CA LEU A 95 22.10 -24.89 -0.60
C LEU A 95 20.79 -24.80 -1.39
N PHE A 96 20.36 -25.90 -1.99
CA PHE A 96 19.10 -25.95 -2.74
C PHE A 96 17.89 -25.82 -1.81
N MET A 97 17.87 -26.56 -0.70
CA MET A 97 16.77 -26.50 0.26
C MET A 97 16.68 -25.12 0.92
N SER A 98 17.81 -24.55 1.33
CA SER A 98 17.85 -23.19 1.88
C SER A 98 17.40 -22.14 0.86
N HIS A 99 17.72 -22.32 -0.42
CA HIS A 99 17.22 -21.44 -1.48
C HIS A 99 15.69 -21.53 -1.63
N ILE A 100 15.12 -22.74 -1.59
CA ILE A 100 13.65 -22.92 -1.60
C ILE A 100 13.00 -22.25 -0.39
N CYS A 101 13.57 -22.39 0.80
CA CYS A 101 13.07 -21.71 1.99
C CYS A 101 13.06 -20.19 1.82
N MET A 102 14.11 -19.61 1.21
CA MET A 102 14.17 -18.16 0.97
C MET A 102 13.20 -17.69 -0.12
N MET A 103 12.92 -18.52 -1.13
CA MET A 103 11.86 -18.26 -2.12
C MET A 103 10.48 -18.26 -1.46
N MET A 104 10.18 -19.25 -0.60
CA MET A 104 8.92 -19.30 0.15
C MET A 104 8.78 -18.10 1.10
N LEU A 105 9.86 -17.73 1.79
CA LEU A 105 9.89 -16.53 2.61
C LEU A 105 9.55 -15.29 1.78
N SER A 106 10.24 -15.10 0.65
CA SER A 106 10.03 -13.94 -0.24
C SER A 106 8.59 -13.85 -0.73
N LEU A 107 7.98 -14.98 -1.13
CA LEU A 107 6.56 -15.03 -1.51
C LEU A 107 5.64 -14.64 -0.35
N GLY A 108 5.92 -15.14 0.86
CA GLY A 108 5.20 -14.75 2.07
C GLY A 108 5.28 -13.24 2.34
N LEU A 109 6.46 -12.63 2.15
CA LEU A 109 6.62 -11.18 2.26
C LEU A 109 5.81 -10.43 1.20
N ILE A 110 5.79 -10.88 -0.06
CA ILE A 110 4.96 -10.24 -1.10
C ILE A 110 3.51 -10.18 -0.64
N VAL A 111 2.96 -11.32 -0.21
CA VAL A 111 1.57 -11.41 0.24
C VAL A 111 1.32 -10.50 1.46
N PHE A 112 2.23 -10.52 2.44
CA PHE A 112 2.16 -9.66 3.62
C PHE A 112 2.13 -8.16 3.24
N TYR A 113 3.05 -7.73 2.38
CA TYR A 113 3.12 -6.33 1.92
C TYR A 113 1.92 -5.94 1.07
N MET A 114 1.37 -6.86 0.28
CA MET A 114 0.15 -6.63 -0.49
C MET A 114 -1.07 -6.44 0.42
N ILE A 115 -1.25 -7.30 1.42
CA ILE A 115 -2.32 -7.14 2.42
C ILE A 115 -2.15 -5.81 3.15
N HIS A 116 -0.93 -5.47 3.57
CA HIS A 116 -0.64 -4.19 4.20
C HIS A 116 -0.94 -2.99 3.28
N LEU A 117 -0.57 -3.07 2.00
CA LEU A 117 -0.82 -2.02 1.02
C LEU A 117 -2.30 -1.70 0.85
N PHE A 118 -3.16 -2.72 0.83
CA PHE A 118 -4.60 -2.52 0.66
C PHE A 118 -5.32 -2.21 1.97
N SER A 119 -4.85 -2.77 3.08
CA SER A 119 -5.43 -2.56 4.41
C SER A 119 -5.13 -1.17 4.97
N THR A 120 -4.03 -0.56 4.54
CA THR A 120 -3.56 0.69 5.11
C THR A 120 -3.87 1.88 4.20
N ASP A 121 -4.26 3.02 4.79
CA ASP A 121 -4.57 4.25 4.08
C ASP A 121 -3.39 5.23 3.95
N PHE A 122 -2.18 4.83 4.35
CA PHE A 122 -0.94 5.63 4.15
C PHE A 122 -0.60 5.85 2.67
N VAL A 123 -1.02 4.95 1.79
CA VAL A 123 -0.80 5.09 0.34
C VAL A 123 -2.05 5.73 -0.29
N PRO A 124 -1.92 6.88 -0.99
CA PRO A 124 -3.04 7.48 -1.72
C PRO A 124 -3.69 6.46 -2.64
N LYS A 125 -5.04 6.44 -2.70
CA LYS A 125 -5.79 5.41 -3.45
C LYS A 125 -5.35 5.28 -4.91
N ASP A 126 -4.98 6.38 -5.54
CA ASP A 126 -4.54 6.43 -6.93
C ASP A 126 -3.14 5.82 -7.13
N GLN A 127 -2.33 5.73 -6.07
CA GLN A 127 -0.99 5.15 -6.08
C GLN A 127 -0.96 3.69 -5.60
N LYS A 128 -2.04 3.17 -5.00
CA LYS A 128 -2.10 1.77 -4.54
C LYS A 128 -1.86 0.76 -5.68
N PRO A 129 -2.47 0.90 -6.89
CA PRO A 129 -2.21 -0.02 -7.99
C PRO A 129 -0.76 0.03 -8.47
N LEU A 130 -0.16 1.23 -8.52
CA LEU A 130 1.24 1.41 -8.90
C LEU A 130 2.16 0.69 -7.91
N TRP A 131 1.93 0.84 -6.62
CA TRP A 131 2.69 0.13 -5.59
C TRP A 131 2.49 -1.39 -5.63
N ALA A 132 1.28 -1.87 -5.91
CA ALA A 132 1.03 -3.29 -6.08
C ALA A 132 1.85 -3.87 -7.25
N VAL A 133 1.90 -3.15 -8.38
CA VAL A 133 2.72 -3.53 -9.53
C VAL A 133 4.21 -3.45 -9.19
N LEU A 134 4.68 -2.42 -8.49
CA LEU A 134 6.08 -2.35 -8.05
C LEU A 134 6.44 -3.50 -7.11
N LEU A 135 5.60 -3.85 -6.14
CA LEU A 135 5.86 -4.97 -5.24
C LEU A 135 5.88 -6.31 -5.97
N LEU A 136 5.03 -6.48 -6.98
CA LEU A 136 4.96 -7.71 -7.76
C LEU A 136 6.11 -7.85 -8.77
N VAL A 137 6.42 -6.78 -9.52
CA VAL A 137 7.43 -6.76 -10.59
C VAL A 137 8.81 -6.41 -10.06
N GLY A 138 8.88 -5.36 -9.23
CA GLY A 138 10.11 -4.93 -8.57
C GLY A 138 10.53 -5.87 -7.44
N GLY A 139 9.62 -6.69 -6.92
CA GLY A 139 9.91 -7.80 -6.00
C GLY A 139 10.90 -7.42 -4.91
N LEU A 140 12.08 -8.03 -4.97
CA LEU A 140 13.20 -7.81 -4.07
C LEU A 140 13.54 -6.33 -3.86
N LEU A 141 13.48 -5.46 -4.89
CA LEU A 141 13.83 -4.03 -4.76
C LEU A 141 12.69 -3.18 -4.21
N ALA A 142 11.45 -3.49 -4.58
CA ALA A 142 10.31 -2.68 -4.18
C ALA A 142 9.96 -2.84 -2.69
N MET A 143 10.18 -4.04 -2.12
CA MET A 143 9.92 -4.30 -0.71
C MET A 143 10.71 -3.41 0.27
N PRO A 144 12.06 -3.28 0.20
CA PRO A 144 12.82 -2.45 1.13
C PRO A 144 12.47 -0.97 0.95
N ILE A 145 12.18 -0.52 -0.27
CA ILE A 145 11.74 0.84 -0.54
C ILE A 145 10.37 1.08 0.12
N TYR A 146 9.41 0.19 -0.09
CA TYR A 146 8.08 0.28 0.53
C TYR A 146 8.16 0.28 2.05
N TRP A 147 8.97 -0.61 2.63
CA TRP A 147 9.21 -0.69 4.06
C TRP A 147 9.75 0.63 4.62
N PHE A 148 10.74 1.25 3.96
CA PHE A 148 11.32 2.51 4.41
C PHE A 148 10.31 3.66 4.40
N PHE A 149 9.53 3.81 3.33
CA PHE A 149 8.58 4.92 3.19
C PHE A 149 7.31 4.78 4.05
N TYR A 150 6.75 3.56 4.14
CA TYR A 150 5.41 3.36 4.72
C TYR A 150 5.38 2.63 6.06
N ILE A 151 6.49 2.02 6.50
CA ILE A 151 6.57 1.33 7.79
C ILE A 151 7.56 2.03 8.72
N TRP A 152 8.77 2.32 8.23
CA TRP A 152 9.83 2.91 9.07
C TRP A 152 9.56 4.38 9.42
N LYS A 153 9.33 5.24 8.42
CA LYS A 153 9.12 6.68 8.68
C LYS A 153 7.98 6.94 9.67
N PRO A 154 6.77 6.34 9.52
CA PRO A 154 5.68 6.55 10.48
C PRO A 154 5.96 5.99 11.88
N ALA A 155 6.90 5.06 12.04
CA ALA A 155 7.26 4.50 13.35
C ALA A 155 8.29 5.35 14.13
N THR A 156 8.90 6.33 13.46
CA THR A 156 9.95 7.21 14.03
C THR A 156 9.49 8.64 14.32
N GLU A 157 8.37 9.07 13.73
CA GLU A 157 7.72 10.37 13.99
C GLU A 157 6.76 10.26 15.18
#